data_AF-A0A382NPM2-F1
#
_entry.id   AF-A0A382NPM2-F1
#
_cell.length_a   1.000
_cell.length_b   1.000
_cell.length_c   1.000
_cell.angle_alpha   90.00
_cell.angle_beta   90.00
_cell.angle_gamma   90.00
#
_symmetry.space_group_name_H-M   'P 1'
#
loop_
_entity.id
_entity.type
_entity.pdbx_description
1 polymer ?
#
loop_
_entity_poly.entity_id
_entity_poly.type
_entity_poly.pdbx_seq_one_letter_code
_entity_poly.pdbx_strand_id
1 'polypeptide(L)' 'MIEDQVRILRDELHYHEHKYYVDNQPEISDIEFDILMKELEKLEKENPSLITPNSPTQ' A
#
# COMPACT_ATOMS: atom_id res chain seq x y z
N MET A 1 1.93 -11.83 11.46
CA MET A 1 2.91 -12.51 10.58
C MET A 1 3.24 -11.57 9.41
N ILE A 2 4.23 -11.85 8.56
CA ILE A 2 4.57 -11.00 7.40
C ILE A 2 3.36 -10.77 6.47
N GLU A 3 2.53 -11.80 6.30
CA GLU A 3 1.26 -11.74 5.55
C GLU A 3 0.28 -10.71 6.11
N ASP A 4 0.21 -10.56 7.44
CA ASP A 4 -0.66 -9.55 8.07
C ASP A 4 -0.15 -8.14 7.80
N GLN A 5 1.17 -7.94 7.80
CA GLN A 5 1.76 -6.63 7.52
C GLN A 5 1.50 -6.21 6.08
N VAL A 6 1.72 -7.12 5.12
CA VAL A 6 1.41 -6.88 3.70
C VAL A 6 -0.07 -6.57 3.51
N ARG A 7 -0.97 -7.32 4.17
CA ARG A 7 -2.41 -7.05 4.11
C ARG A 7 -2.77 -5.67 4.66
N ILE A 8 -2.22 -5.29 5.82
CA ILE A 8 -2.48 -3.99 6.44
C ILE A 8 -2.01 -2.85 5.52
N LEU A 9 -0.79 -2.94 4.98
CA LEU A 9 -0.25 -1.93 4.07
C LEU A 9 -1.09 -1.78 2.80
N ARG A 10 -1.58 -2.90 2.23
CA ARG A 10 -2.50 -2.86 1.09
C ARG A 10 -3.81 -2.16 1.42
N ASP A 11 -4.40 -2.51 2.56
CA ASP A 11 -5.67 -1.92 2.99
C ASP A 11 -5.51 -0.40 3.24
N GLU A 12 -4.40 0.01 3.85
CA GLU A 12 -4.05 1.42 4.11
C GLU A 12 -3.80 2.21 2.82
N LEU A 13 -3.02 1.66 1.89
CA LEU A 13 -2.76 2.28 0.60
C LEU A 13 -4.06 2.46 -0.21
N HIS A 14 -4.89 1.42 -0.32
CA HIS A 14 -6.18 1.54 -1.01
C HIS A 14 -7.11 2.56 -0.34
N TYR A 15 -7.11 2.62 1.00
CA TYR A 15 -7.87 3.62 1.73
C TYR A 15 -7.41 5.04 1.37
N HIS A 16 -6.11 5.29 1.36
CA HIS A 16 -5.57 6.61 1.02
C HIS A 16 -5.73 6.96 -0.46
N GLU A 17 -5.66 6.00 -1.37
CA GLU A 17 -6.00 6.20 -2.78
C GLU A 17 -7.47 6.61 -2.94
N HIS A 18 -8.40 5.95 -2.23
CA HIS A 18 -9.80 6.32 -2.24
C HIS A 18 -10.00 7.75 -1.71
N LYS A 19 -9.34 8.08 -0.59
CA LYS A 19 -9.37 9.42 -0.01
C LYS A 19 -8.87 10.49 -0.97
N TYR A 20 -7.80 10.19 -1.71
CA TYR A 20 -7.20 11.11 -2.67
C TYR A 20 -8.06 11.26 -3.92
N TYR A 21 -8.41 10.15 -4.59
CA TYR A 21 -9.02 10.17 -5.91
C TYR A 21 -10.54 10.24 -5.92
N VAL A 22 -11.21 9.68 -4.91
CA VAL A 22 -12.67 9.60 -4.85
C VAL A 22 -13.24 10.68 -3.96
N ASP A 23 -12.75 10.78 -2.72
CA ASP A 23 -13.28 11.73 -1.73
C ASP A 23 -12.72 13.15 -1.90
N ASN A 24 -11.63 13.30 -2.66
CA ASN A 24 -10.85 14.54 -2.79
C ASN A 24 -10.49 15.14 -1.40
N GLN A 25 -10.15 14.25 -0.47
CA GLN A 25 -9.84 14.53 0.93
C GLN A 25 -8.59 13.75 1.33
N PRO A 26 -7.40 14.08 0.78
CA PRO A 26 -6.17 13.40 1.15
C PRO A 26 -5.89 13.60 2.65
N GLU A 27 -5.67 12.50 3.36
CA GLU A 27 -5.38 12.49 4.80
C GLU A 27 -3.88 12.45 5.10
N ILE A 28 -3.08 12.01 4.13
CA ILE A 28 -1.62 11.95 4.19
C ILE A 28 -1.02 12.67 3.00
N SER A 29 0.21 13.15 3.15
CA SER A 29 0.99 13.75 2.09
C SER A 29 1.48 12.69 1.08
N ASP A 30 1.83 13.14 -0.13
CA ASP A 30 2.43 12.28 -1.16
C ASP A 30 3.69 11.57 -0.64
N ILE A 31 4.48 12.24 0.22
CA ILE A 31 5.69 11.66 0.83
C ILE A 31 5.34 10.51 1.77
N GLU A 32 4.31 10.66 2.59
CA GLU A 32 3.85 9.60 3.50
C GLU A 32 3.30 8.40 2.72
N PHE A 33 2.53 8.66 1.65
CA PHE A 33 2.05 7.61 0.75
C PHE A 33 3.20 6.85 0.09
N ASP A 34 4.20 7.57 -0.43
CA ASP A 34 5.40 6.99 -1.04
C ASP A 34 6.18 6.10 -0.06
N ILE A 35 6.21 6.45 1.24
CA ILE A 35 6.87 5.65 2.27
C ILE A 35 6.12 4.33 2.46
N LEU A 36 4.79 4.36 2.58
CA LEU A 36 3.95 3.15 2.69
C LEU A 36 4.10 2.24 1.46
N MET A 37 4.11 2.84 0.26
CA MET A 37 4.29 2.11 -0.99
C MET A 37 5.64 1.39 -1.03
N LYS A 38 6.73 2.09 -0.69
CA LYS A 38 8.08 1.50 -0.64
C LYS A 38 8.21 0.40 0.40
N GLU A 39 7.51 0.52 1.52
CA GLU A 39 7.47 -0.54 2.53
C GLU A 39 6.80 -1.80 1.96
N LEU A 40 5.63 -1.66 1.32
CA LEU A 40 4.94 -2.77 0.68
C LEU A 40 5.80 -3.41 -0.42
N GLU A 41 6.39 -2.61 -1.31
CA GLU A 41 7.29 -3.08 -2.37
C GLU A 41 8.46 -3.89 -1.79
N LYS A 42 9.06 -3.43 -0.69
CA LYS A 42 10.16 -4.13 -0.04
C LYS A 42 9.70 -5.49 0.50
N LEU A 43 8.58 -5.54 1.21
CA LEU A 43 8.08 -6.78 1.80
C LEU A 43 7.72 -7.81 0.71
N GLU A 44 7.10 -7.37 -0.38
CA GLU A 44 6.77 -8.22 -1.52
C GLU A 44 7.99 -8.69 -2.30
N LYS A 45 9.01 -7.84 -2.45
CA LYS A 45 10.29 -8.23 -3.05
C LYS A 45 11.01 -9.30 -2.23
N GLU A 46 10.96 -9.18 -0.90
CA GLU A 46 11.52 -10.18 0.02
C GLU A 46 10.66 -11.45 0.08
N ASN A 47 9.37 -11.36 -0.26
CA ASN A 47 8.40 -12.46 -0.21
C ASN A 47 7.58 -12.56 -1.51
N PRO A 48 8.15 -13.02 -2.63
CA PRO A 48 7.49 -12.95 -3.94
C PRO A 48 6.16 -13.71 -4.04
N SER A 49 5.93 -14.70 -3.19
CA SER A 49 4.66 -15.43 -3.10
C SER A 49 3.49 -14.56 -2.63
N LEU A 50 3.78 -13.41 -2.02
CA LEU A 50 2.76 -12.49 -1.54
C LEU A 50 2.31 -11.51 -2.62
N ILE A 51 3.03 -11.36 -3.74
CA ILE A 51 2.66 -10.47 -4.84
C ILE A 51 1.34 -10.92 -5.46
N THR A 52 0.39 -10.01 -5.59
CA THR A 52 -0.91 -10.25 -6.23
C THR A 52 -1.20 -9.19 -7.28
N PRO A 53 -1.93 -9.50 -8.37
CA PRO A 53 -2.25 -8.54 -9.43
C PRO A 53 -3.10 -7.34 -8.99
N ASN A 54 -3.68 -7.40 -7.80
CA ASN A 54 -4.48 -6.34 -7.17
C ASN A 54 -3.74 -5.63 -6.03
N SER A 55 -2.43 -5.86 -5.90
CA SER A 55 -1.61 -5.11 -4.96
C SER A 55 -1.38 -3.70 -5.51
N PRO A 56 -1.35 -2.64 -4.67
CA PRO A 56 -1.01 -1.27 -5.08
C PRO A 56 0.35 -1.13 -5.79
N THR A 57 1.23 -2.13 -5.67
CA THR A 57 2.57 -2.16 -6.30
C THR A 57 2.58 -2.73 -7.72
N GLN A 58 1.43 -3.18 -8.25
CA GLN A 58 1.29 -3.78 -9.60
C GLN A 58 0.51 -2.87 -10.54
#